data_AF-A0A3B1CHD9-F1
#
_entry.id   AF-A0A3B1CHD9-F1
#
_cell.length_a   1.000
_cell.length_b   1.000
_cell.length_c   1.000
_cell.angle_alpha   90.00
_cell.angle_beta   90.00
_cell.angle_gamma   90.00
#
_symmetry.space_group_name_H-M   'P 1'
#
loop_
_entity.id
_entity.type
_entity.pdbx_description
1 polymer ?
#
loop_
_entity_poly.entity_id
_entity_poly.type
_entity_poly.pdbx_seq_one_letter_code
_entity_poly.pdbx_strand_id
1 'polypeptide(L)'
;MGAYSIYHFQKKLLFFIGLLGFIFFSGMTSSFEIHAQSTLLNSTSINIDGEAWTFRTPPPPVNERTVISSHPRLFLTQANLPGIRQKLADAVYADDMNKLNAEADAGSAIANALLYQLNGDISRGTVAKNWLLSATFKKVKGFDTAAQYVEPILVFDWVFPLLTIAEKITAFGDLKSNFGYDHQKDPAPREGETLYWNDVWARLPELFYPILALAIAGDDIDNEWAEEVLALAYNESPLVIGPYGATQGGGF
;
A
#
# COMPACT_ATOMS: atom_id res chain seq x y z
N MET A 1 -44.44 -46.96 -1.79
CA MET A 1 -43.37 -46.02 -2.19
C MET A 1 -44.03 -44.85 -2.91
N GLY A 2 -44.24 -43.73 -2.20
CA GLY A 2 -44.92 -42.56 -2.76
C GLY A 2 -43.98 -41.78 -3.66
N ALA A 3 -44.38 -41.57 -4.92
CA ALA A 3 -43.64 -40.78 -5.89
C ALA A 3 -43.52 -39.33 -5.39
N TYR A 4 -42.31 -38.90 -5.08
CA TYR A 4 -42.02 -37.49 -4.78
C TYR A 4 -42.23 -36.69 -6.07
N SER A 5 -43.34 -35.96 -6.13
CA SER A 5 -43.66 -35.04 -7.23
C SER A 5 -42.57 -33.97 -7.34
N ILE A 6 -42.01 -33.80 -8.55
CA ILE A 6 -41.07 -32.73 -8.91
C ILE A 6 -41.61 -31.34 -8.49
N TYR A 7 -42.93 -31.19 -8.49
CA TYR A 7 -43.63 -29.98 -8.06
C TYR A 7 -43.42 -29.66 -6.57
N HIS A 8 -43.29 -30.70 -5.73
CA HIS A 8 -43.00 -30.56 -4.30
C HIS A 8 -41.54 -30.19 -4.04
N PHE A 9 -40.62 -30.68 -4.88
CA PHE A 9 -39.20 -30.30 -4.81
C PHE A 9 -38.99 -28.84 -5.23
N GLN A 10 -39.63 -28.40 -6.31
CA GLN A 10 -39.55 -27.00 -6.78
C GLN A 10 -40.13 -26.00 -5.78
N LYS A 11 -41.26 -26.31 -5.13
CA LYS A 11 -41.82 -25.44 -4.08
C LYS A 11 -40.90 -25.32 -2.87
N LYS A 12 -40.26 -26.42 -2.44
CA LYS A 12 -39.30 -26.39 -1.33
C LYS A 12 -38.03 -25.62 -1.68
N LEU A 13 -37.54 -25.76 -2.92
CA LEU A 13 -36.38 -25.02 -3.40
C LEU A 13 -36.64 -23.51 -3.50
N LEU A 14 -37.80 -23.10 -4.04
CA LEU A 14 -38.20 -21.70 -4.09
C LEU A 14 -38.37 -21.09 -2.70
N PHE A 15 -38.93 -21.84 -1.75
CA PHE A 15 -39.03 -21.40 -0.36
C PHE A 15 -37.65 -21.26 0.30
N PHE A 16 -36.73 -22.19 0.04
CA PHE A 16 -35.35 -22.13 0.56
C PHE A 16 -34.55 -20.96 -0.01
N ILE A 17 -34.68 -20.70 -1.31
CA ILE A 17 -34.03 -19.56 -1.97
C ILE A 17 -34.63 -18.24 -1.47
N GLY A 18 -35.95 -18.17 -1.30
CA GLY A 18 -36.63 -17.00 -0.73
C GLY A 18 -36.21 -16.73 0.72
N LEU A 19 -36.05 -17.77 1.54
CA LEU A 19 -35.60 -17.66 2.93
C LEU A 19 -34.14 -17.22 3.02
N LEU A 20 -33.26 -17.78 2.18
CA LEU A 20 -31.85 -17.34 2.09
C LEU A 20 -31.74 -15.90 1.60
N GLY A 21 -32.53 -15.51 0.60
CA GLY A 21 -32.59 -14.13 0.13
C GLY A 21 -33.10 -13.15 1.20
N PHE A 22 -34.10 -13.55 1.99
CA PHE A 22 -34.63 -12.74 3.08
C PHE A 22 -33.63 -12.60 4.25
N ILE A 23 -32.92 -13.68 4.62
CA ILE A 23 -31.87 -13.63 5.65
C ILE A 23 -30.68 -12.79 5.17
N PHE A 24 -30.30 -12.90 3.90
CA PHE A 24 -29.25 -12.09 3.30
C PHE A 24 -29.64 -10.60 3.28
N PHE A 25 -30.87 -10.26 2.88
CA PHE A 25 -31.37 -8.88 2.94
C PHE A 25 -31.51 -8.36 4.37
N SER A 26 -32.02 -9.17 5.30
CA SER A 26 -32.18 -8.78 6.71
C SER A 26 -30.82 -8.59 7.40
N GLY A 27 -29.82 -9.38 7.02
CA GLY A 27 -28.42 -9.24 7.45
C GLY A 27 -27.76 -7.99 6.89
N MET A 28 -28.06 -7.59 5.65
CA MET A 28 -27.58 -6.31 5.09
C MET A 28 -28.29 -5.09 5.67
N THR A 29 -29.53 -5.22 6.17
CA THR A 29 -30.23 -4.09 6.85
C THR A 29 -29.89 -3.99 8.33
N SER A 30 -29.24 -5.00 8.91
CA SER A 30 -28.62 -4.94 10.23
C SER A 30 -27.13 -4.62 10.09
N SER A 31 -26.83 -3.60 9.29
CA SER A 31 -25.65 -2.78 9.50
C SER A 31 -25.74 -2.27 10.93
N PHE A 32 -24.96 -2.84 11.83
CA PHE A 32 -24.58 -2.07 13.01
C PHE A 32 -23.85 -0.85 12.46
N GLU A 33 -24.51 0.30 12.47
CA GLU A 33 -23.82 1.58 12.39
C GLU A 33 -22.94 1.67 13.63
N ILE A 34 -21.76 1.05 13.53
CA ILE A 34 -20.63 1.46 14.35
C ILE A 34 -20.28 2.82 13.76
N HIS A 35 -20.91 3.87 14.28
CA HIS A 35 -20.37 5.19 14.12
C HIS A 35 -18.93 5.08 14.61
N ALA A 36 -17.96 5.21 13.70
CA ALA A 36 -16.62 5.57 14.10
C ALA A 36 -16.84 6.79 15.00
N GLN A 37 -16.58 6.61 16.31
CA GLN A 37 -16.63 7.72 17.25
C GLN A 37 -15.89 8.86 16.59
N SER A 38 -16.43 10.07 16.66
CA SER A 38 -15.73 11.27 16.25
C SER A 38 -14.32 11.20 16.85
N THR A 39 -13.38 10.82 16.00
CA THR A 39 -11.95 10.61 16.22
C THR A 39 -11.54 9.62 17.33
N LEU A 40 -10.93 8.51 16.93
CA LEU A 40 -9.95 7.83 17.81
C LEU A 40 -8.80 8.79 18.14
N LEU A 41 -8.53 9.77 17.26
CA LEU A 41 -7.55 10.85 17.44
C LEU A 41 -7.88 11.90 18.52
N ASN A 42 -9.15 12.24 18.83
CA ASN A 42 -9.48 13.20 19.91
C ASN A 42 -9.85 12.54 21.24
N SER A 43 -10.03 11.22 21.30
CA SER A 43 -10.73 10.58 22.43
C SER A 43 -9.86 9.76 23.38
N THR A 44 -8.54 9.71 23.21
CA THR A 44 -7.75 8.82 24.07
C THR A 44 -6.41 9.40 24.52
N SER A 45 -6.44 10.61 25.11
CA SER A 45 -5.46 10.94 26.13
C SER A 45 -5.97 10.46 27.50
N ILE A 46 -5.23 9.58 28.15
CA ILE A 46 -5.46 9.19 29.55
C ILE A 46 -4.42 9.87 30.41
N ASN A 47 -4.85 10.55 31.47
CA ASN A 47 -3.90 11.12 32.42
C ASN A 47 -3.49 10.05 33.44
N ILE A 48 -2.21 9.66 33.44
CA ILE A 48 -1.61 8.79 34.46
C ILE A 48 -0.54 9.62 35.16
N ASP A 49 -0.64 9.77 36.49
CA ASP A 49 0.28 10.58 37.31
C ASP A 49 0.44 12.05 36.86
N GLY A 50 -0.59 12.62 36.24
CA GLY A 50 -0.61 14.00 35.75
C GLY A 50 -0.02 14.19 34.35
N GLU A 51 0.45 13.11 33.72
CA GLU A 51 0.95 13.12 32.35
C GLU A 51 -0.12 12.62 31.39
N ALA A 52 -0.24 13.25 30.21
CA ALA A 52 -1.15 12.81 29.16
C ALA A 52 -0.52 11.66 28.35
N TRP A 53 -1.12 10.48 28.44
CA TRP A 53 -0.74 9.28 27.70
C TRP A 53 -1.62 9.12 26.47
N THR A 54 -1.04 8.93 25.29
CA THR A 54 -1.78 8.74 24.03
C THR A 54 -1.57 7.32 23.52
N PHE A 55 -2.55 6.73 22.84
CA PHE A 55 -2.41 5.40 22.21
C PHE A 55 -1.64 5.42 20.87
N ARG A 56 -0.67 6.33 20.70
CA ARG A 56 0.13 6.52 19.47
C ARG A 56 1.59 6.04 19.58
N THR A 57 2.04 5.13 18.70
CA THR A 57 3.48 4.82 18.55
C THR A 57 4.26 6.03 18.02
N PRO A 58 5.06 6.74 18.83
CA PRO A 58 5.80 7.87 18.42
C PRO A 58 6.71 7.38 17.31
N PRO A 59 6.89 8.25 16.33
CA PRO A 59 7.87 7.97 15.31
C PRO A 59 9.23 7.68 15.97
N PRO A 60 10.09 6.90 15.32
CA PRO A 60 11.48 6.77 15.72
C PRO A 60 12.07 8.16 16.03
N PRO A 61 12.93 8.31 17.04
CA PRO A 61 13.67 9.54 17.28
C PRO A 61 14.29 10.07 15.98
N VAL A 62 14.39 11.39 15.82
CA VAL A 62 14.88 12.00 14.55
C VAL A 62 16.24 11.44 14.14
N ASN A 63 17.11 11.18 15.12
CA ASN A 63 18.43 10.57 14.94
C ASN A 63 18.41 9.08 14.55
N GLU A 64 17.25 8.41 14.62
CA GLU A 64 17.04 7.02 14.23
C GLU A 64 16.26 6.89 12.90
N ARG A 65 15.69 7.99 12.40
CA ARG A 65 15.00 8.04 11.10
C ARG A 65 16.01 8.02 9.95
N THR A 66 16.57 6.84 9.69
CA THR A 66 17.54 6.65 8.61
C THR A 66 16.86 6.02 7.40
N VAL A 67 16.91 6.69 6.25
CA VAL A 67 16.50 6.10 4.98
C VAL A 67 17.70 5.37 4.37
N ILE A 68 17.46 4.15 3.89
CA ILE A 68 18.48 3.37 3.16
C ILE A 68 18.83 4.11 1.87
N SER A 69 20.10 4.50 1.70
CA SER A 69 20.55 5.32 0.55
C SER A 69 20.72 4.54 -0.76
N SER A 70 20.72 3.21 -0.71
CA SER A 70 20.91 2.36 -1.88
C SER A 70 19.60 1.77 -2.37
N HIS A 71 19.38 1.76 -3.69
CA HIS A 71 18.26 1.06 -4.32
C HIS A 71 18.56 -0.42 -4.61
N PRO A 72 17.54 -1.30 -4.62
CA PRO A 72 16.17 -1.03 -4.17
C PRO A 72 16.15 -0.84 -2.66
N ARG A 73 15.16 -0.10 -2.16
CA ARG A 73 14.94 0.13 -0.72
C ARG A 73 13.50 -0.10 -0.30
N LEU A 74 12.56 -0.21 -1.24
CA LEU A 74 11.17 -0.52 -0.96
C LEU A 74 10.92 -2.01 -1.08
N PHE A 75 10.48 -2.64 0.02
CA PHE A 75 10.23 -4.09 0.21
C PHE A 75 11.46 -5.00 0.05
N LEU A 76 12.35 -4.67 -0.90
CA LEU A 76 13.62 -5.33 -1.17
C LEU A 76 14.74 -4.35 -0.88
N THR A 77 15.85 -4.86 -0.37
CA THR A 77 17.08 -4.11 -0.13
C THR A 77 18.26 -4.86 -0.69
N GLN A 78 19.34 -4.16 -1.05
CA GLN A 78 20.58 -4.83 -1.45
C GLN A 78 21.08 -5.83 -0.39
N ALA A 79 20.83 -5.55 0.89
CA ALA A 79 21.19 -6.44 1.99
C ALA A 79 20.35 -7.74 2.02
N ASN A 80 19.05 -7.69 1.70
CA ASN A 80 18.17 -8.87 1.79
C ASN A 80 18.05 -9.66 0.48
N LEU A 81 18.40 -9.07 -0.66
CA LEU A 81 18.30 -9.70 -1.98
C LEU A 81 18.99 -11.07 -2.07
N PRO A 82 20.22 -11.28 -1.54
CA PRO A 82 20.85 -12.60 -1.57
C PRO A 82 20.04 -13.68 -0.85
N GLY A 83 19.47 -13.36 0.32
CA GLY A 83 18.65 -14.30 1.09
C GLY A 83 17.31 -14.61 0.39
N ILE A 84 16.71 -13.61 -0.26
CA ILE A 84 15.49 -13.80 -1.06
C ILE A 84 15.76 -14.71 -2.25
N ARG A 85 16.85 -14.48 -3.00
CA ARG A 85 17.26 -15.33 -4.13
C ARG A 85 17.50 -16.76 -3.69
N GLN A 86 18.20 -16.95 -2.56
CA GLN A 86 18.44 -18.28 -2.01
C GLN A 86 17.12 -18.98 -1.64
N LYS A 87 16.19 -18.26 -1.02
CA LYS A 87 14.88 -18.81 -0.64
C LYS A 87 14.05 -19.20 -1.87
N LEU A 88 14.01 -18.35 -2.89
CA LEU A 88 13.27 -18.59 -4.13
C LEU A 88 13.89 -19.68 -5.02
N ALA A 89 15.12 -20.13 -4.73
CA ALA A 89 15.74 -21.27 -5.38
C ALA A 89 15.24 -22.63 -4.85
N ASP A 90 14.51 -22.64 -3.72
CA ASP A 90 13.89 -23.86 -3.20
C ASP A 90 12.79 -24.36 -4.15
N ALA A 91 12.73 -25.67 -4.36
CA ALA A 91 11.74 -26.33 -5.21
C ALA A 91 10.29 -26.02 -4.78
N VAL A 92 10.04 -25.71 -3.50
CA VAL A 92 8.71 -25.32 -3.03
C VAL A 92 8.18 -24.02 -3.67
N TYR A 93 9.08 -23.16 -4.16
CA TYR A 93 8.73 -21.90 -4.84
C TYR A 93 8.83 -21.99 -6.36
N ALA A 94 9.05 -23.18 -6.93
CA ALA A 94 9.22 -23.35 -8.38
C ALA A 94 7.98 -22.89 -9.16
N ASP A 95 6.78 -23.19 -8.68
CA ASP A 95 5.53 -22.78 -9.32
C ASP A 95 5.33 -21.25 -9.26
N ASP A 96 5.67 -20.62 -8.14
CA ASP A 96 5.63 -19.17 -7.98
C ASP A 96 6.61 -18.48 -8.94
N MET A 97 7.82 -19.02 -9.07
CA MET A 97 8.82 -18.50 -10.01
C MET A 97 8.41 -18.71 -11.47
N ASN A 98 7.78 -19.83 -11.81
CA ASN A 98 7.24 -20.06 -13.15
C ASN A 98 6.11 -19.07 -13.48
N LYS A 99 5.22 -18.80 -12.51
CA LYS A 99 4.16 -17.81 -12.66
C LYS A 99 4.73 -16.40 -12.82
N LEU A 100 5.71 -16.03 -12.01
CA LEU A 100 6.40 -14.73 -12.12
C LEU A 100 7.05 -14.53 -13.50
N ASN A 101 7.73 -15.56 -14.03
CA ASN A 101 8.28 -15.51 -15.38
C ASN A 101 7.19 -15.38 -16.44
N ALA A 102 6.10 -16.15 -16.35
CA ALA A 102 4.99 -16.07 -17.29
C ALA A 102 4.32 -14.68 -17.29
N GLU A 103 4.14 -14.06 -16.13
CA GLU A 103 3.61 -12.69 -16.01
C GLU A 103 4.56 -11.66 -16.63
N ALA A 104 5.86 -11.79 -16.38
CA ALA A 104 6.87 -10.92 -16.96
C ALA A 104 6.93 -11.06 -18.50
N ASP A 105 6.83 -12.28 -19.01
CA ASP A 105 6.80 -12.57 -20.44
C ASP A 105 5.51 -12.05 -21.11
N ALA A 106 4.41 -11.97 -20.35
CA ALA A 106 3.17 -11.30 -20.76
C ALA A 106 3.23 -9.75 -20.70
N GLY A 107 4.36 -9.18 -20.27
CA GLY A 107 4.59 -7.74 -20.23
C GLY A 107 4.27 -7.05 -18.90
N SER A 108 4.07 -7.79 -17.80
CA SER A 108 3.90 -7.20 -16.46
C SER A 108 5.14 -6.42 -16.05
N ALA A 109 4.99 -5.12 -15.80
CA ALA A 109 6.11 -4.24 -15.47
C ALA A 109 6.73 -4.58 -14.11
N ILE A 110 5.89 -4.82 -13.09
CA ILE A 110 6.35 -5.19 -11.75
C ILE A 110 7.05 -6.55 -11.74
N ALA A 111 6.55 -7.53 -12.50
CA ALA A 111 7.21 -8.83 -12.63
C ALA A 111 8.58 -8.72 -13.31
N ASN A 112 8.67 -7.93 -14.38
CA ASN A 112 9.94 -7.64 -15.05
C ASN A 112 10.94 -6.90 -14.13
N ALA A 113 10.47 -5.91 -13.36
CA ALA A 113 11.30 -5.19 -12.39
C ALA A 113 11.80 -6.12 -11.27
N LEU A 114 10.94 -7.00 -10.75
CA LEU A 114 11.31 -7.98 -9.73
C LEU A 114 12.36 -8.97 -10.25
N LEU A 115 12.15 -9.53 -11.44
CA LEU A 115 13.11 -10.47 -12.04
C LEU A 115 14.44 -9.79 -12.38
N TYR A 116 14.44 -8.51 -12.76
CA TYR A 116 15.67 -7.73 -12.86
C TYR A 116 16.41 -7.67 -11.52
N GLN A 117 15.70 -7.40 -10.41
CA GLN A 117 16.31 -7.37 -9.07
C GLN A 117 16.78 -8.75 -8.60
N LEU A 118 16.05 -9.82 -8.92
CA LEU A 118 16.40 -11.18 -8.51
C LEU A 118 17.54 -11.78 -9.34
N ASN A 119 17.55 -11.55 -10.66
CA ASN A 119 18.44 -12.27 -11.58
C ASN A 119 19.51 -11.37 -12.21
N GLY A 120 19.43 -10.05 -12.05
CA GLY A 120 20.29 -9.10 -12.74
C GLY A 120 20.01 -8.99 -14.25
N ASP A 121 18.85 -9.44 -14.71
CA ASP A 121 18.49 -9.43 -16.12
C ASP A 121 18.13 -8.01 -16.60
N ILE A 122 19.13 -7.33 -17.18
CA ILE A 122 19.00 -5.94 -17.67
C ILE A 122 17.89 -5.81 -18.73
N SER A 123 17.62 -6.86 -19.51
CA SER A 123 16.58 -6.82 -20.54
C SER A 123 15.18 -6.65 -19.92
N ARG A 124 14.89 -7.41 -18.86
CA ARG A 124 13.65 -7.28 -18.07
C ARG A 124 13.59 -5.92 -17.37
N GLY A 125 14.70 -5.46 -16.80
CA GLY A 125 14.79 -4.12 -16.21
C GLY A 125 14.46 -3.01 -17.21
N THR A 126 14.90 -3.16 -18.46
CA THR A 126 14.62 -2.21 -19.55
C THR A 126 13.15 -2.20 -19.95
N VAL A 127 12.47 -3.37 -19.97
CA VAL A 127 11.02 -3.45 -20.21
C VAL A 127 10.26 -2.68 -19.14
N ALA A 128 10.56 -2.91 -17.87
CA ALA A 128 9.92 -2.23 -16.75
C ALA A 128 10.20 -0.71 -16.75
N LYS A 129 11.45 -0.31 -17.02
CA LYS A 129 11.84 1.09 -17.23
C LYS A 129 11.01 1.76 -18.33
N ASN A 130 10.88 1.12 -19.50
CA ASN A 130 10.14 1.71 -20.62
C ASN A 130 8.65 1.83 -20.31
N TRP A 131 8.07 0.87 -19.60
CA TRP A 131 6.70 0.98 -19.10
C TRP A 131 6.54 2.16 -18.15
N LEU A 132 7.45 2.34 -17.19
CA LEU A 132 7.44 3.45 -16.24
C LEU A 132 7.48 4.80 -16.97
N LEU A 133 8.42 4.97 -17.91
CA LEU A 133 8.59 6.20 -18.68
C LEU A 133 7.46 6.46 -19.68
N SER A 134 6.64 5.45 -20.01
CA SER A 134 5.45 5.64 -20.84
C SER A 134 4.28 6.28 -20.10
N ALA A 135 4.35 6.37 -18.76
CA ALA A 135 3.29 6.88 -17.88
C ALA A 135 1.92 6.21 -18.10
N THR A 136 1.90 4.97 -18.59
CA THR A 136 0.66 4.24 -18.90
C THR A 136 -0.13 3.81 -17.68
N PHE A 137 0.50 3.77 -16.50
CA PHE A 137 -0.17 3.56 -15.20
C PHE A 137 -1.25 4.61 -14.91
N LYS A 138 -1.17 5.82 -15.50
CA LYS A 138 -2.20 6.87 -15.37
C LYS A 138 -3.53 6.55 -16.05
N LYS A 139 -3.63 5.45 -16.81
CA LYS A 139 -4.78 5.14 -17.70
C LYS A 139 -5.61 3.92 -17.26
N VAL A 140 -5.27 3.25 -16.17
CA VAL A 140 -5.92 2.00 -15.77
C VAL A 140 -7.25 2.30 -15.04
N LYS A 141 -8.39 1.98 -15.66
CA LYS A 141 -9.71 2.03 -14.98
C LYS A 141 -10.09 0.63 -14.48
N GLY A 142 -10.50 0.51 -13.21
CA GLY A 142 -11.14 -0.70 -12.68
C GLY A 142 -10.24 -1.70 -11.95
N PHE A 143 -9.06 -1.30 -11.48
CA PHE A 143 -8.30 -2.06 -10.46
C PHE A 143 -8.49 -1.41 -9.08
N ASP A 144 -8.42 -2.20 -8.01
CA ASP A 144 -8.41 -1.70 -6.63
C ASP A 144 -7.35 -0.60 -6.48
N THR A 145 -7.77 0.60 -6.11
CA THR A 145 -7.03 1.86 -6.29
C THR A 145 -5.61 1.84 -5.71
N ALA A 146 -5.39 1.13 -4.59
CA ALA A 146 -4.07 0.95 -3.98
C ALA A 146 -2.99 0.41 -4.93
N ALA A 147 -3.32 -0.61 -5.75
CA ALA A 147 -2.34 -1.22 -6.64
C ALA A 147 -1.84 -0.23 -7.71
N GLN A 148 -2.71 0.68 -8.14
CA GLN A 148 -2.40 1.73 -9.13
C GLN A 148 -1.42 2.78 -8.60
N TYR A 149 -1.36 2.95 -7.28
CA TYR A 149 -0.45 3.88 -6.64
C TYR A 149 0.89 3.23 -6.30
N VAL A 150 0.86 2.01 -5.75
CA VAL A 150 2.07 1.36 -5.20
C VAL A 150 2.94 0.73 -6.28
N GLU A 151 2.33 0.01 -7.24
CA GLU A 151 3.07 -0.70 -8.28
C GLU A 151 4.07 0.20 -9.03
N PRO A 152 3.68 1.38 -9.55
CA PRO A 152 4.63 2.20 -10.30
C PRO A 152 5.73 2.81 -9.43
N ILE A 153 5.49 3.00 -8.11
CA ILE A 153 6.56 3.41 -7.17
C ILE A 153 7.57 2.28 -6.98
N LEU A 154 7.11 1.03 -6.80
CA LEU A 154 8.00 -0.12 -6.67
C LEU A 154 8.84 -0.32 -7.92
N VAL A 155 8.22 -0.21 -9.10
CA VAL A 155 8.94 -0.27 -10.36
C VAL A 155 10.00 0.83 -10.43
N PHE A 156 9.68 2.07 -10.07
CA PHE A 156 10.64 3.18 -10.03
C PHE A 156 11.83 2.88 -9.11
N ASP A 157 11.58 2.45 -7.87
CA ASP A 157 12.63 2.10 -6.90
C ASP A 157 13.52 0.96 -7.41
N TRP A 158 12.91 -0.08 -7.99
CA TRP A 158 13.64 -1.26 -8.43
C TRP A 158 14.38 -1.05 -9.75
N VAL A 159 13.92 -0.19 -10.66
CA VAL A 159 14.68 0.12 -11.89
C VAL A 159 15.55 1.36 -11.75
N PHE A 160 15.58 1.99 -10.58
CA PHE A 160 16.28 3.25 -10.31
C PHE A 160 17.72 3.30 -10.85
N PRO A 161 18.55 2.25 -10.71
CA PRO A 161 19.92 2.25 -11.25
C PRO A 161 20.00 2.30 -12.79
N LEU A 162 18.91 1.95 -13.49
CA LEU A 162 18.83 1.99 -14.96
C LEU A 162 18.35 3.34 -15.50
N LEU A 163 17.87 4.23 -14.62
CA LEU A 163 17.38 5.56 -14.99
C LEU A 163 18.52 6.57 -14.99
N THR A 164 18.58 7.38 -16.03
CA THR A 164 19.35 8.63 -16.04
C THR A 164 18.70 9.65 -15.10
N ILE A 165 19.44 10.70 -14.71
CA ILE A 165 18.91 11.76 -13.84
C ILE A 165 17.63 12.39 -14.43
N ALA A 166 17.62 12.69 -15.73
CA ALA A 166 16.45 13.26 -16.41
C ALA A 166 15.25 12.31 -16.42
N GLU A 167 15.49 11.00 -16.58
CA GLU A 167 14.44 9.98 -16.51
C GLU A 167 13.89 9.83 -15.09
N LYS A 168 14.73 9.92 -14.06
CA LYS A 168 14.29 9.90 -12.66
C LYS A 168 13.37 11.07 -12.34
N ILE A 169 13.76 12.28 -12.73
CA ILE A 169 12.95 13.50 -12.53
C ILE A 169 11.61 13.39 -13.27
N THR A 170 11.64 12.95 -14.54
CA THR A 170 10.42 12.76 -15.34
C THR A 170 9.49 11.73 -14.71
N ALA A 171 10.02 10.54 -14.38
CA ALA A 171 9.24 9.47 -13.77
C ALA A 171 8.66 9.89 -12.41
N PHE A 172 9.45 10.57 -11.58
CA PHE A 172 8.99 11.12 -10.31
C PHE A 172 7.84 12.12 -10.49
N GLY A 173 7.98 13.08 -11.42
CA GLY A 173 6.91 14.03 -11.73
C GLY A 173 5.63 13.34 -12.19
N ASP A 174 5.76 12.31 -13.02
CA ASP A 174 4.63 11.50 -13.48
C ASP A 174 3.97 10.72 -12.35
N LEU A 175 4.74 10.09 -11.47
CA LEU A 175 4.26 9.40 -10.28
C LEU A 175 3.52 10.35 -9.35
N LYS A 176 4.15 11.48 -8.99
CA LYS A 176 3.55 12.51 -8.12
C LYS A 176 2.22 13.00 -8.68
N SER A 177 2.16 13.27 -10.00
CA SER A 177 0.91 13.69 -10.65
C SER A 177 -0.19 12.62 -10.67
N ASN A 178 0.16 11.33 -10.60
CA ASN A 178 -0.80 10.23 -10.64
C ASN A 178 -1.68 10.16 -9.38
N PHE A 179 -1.18 10.68 -8.26
CA PHE A 179 -1.95 10.74 -7.02
C PHE A 179 -3.06 11.80 -7.07
N GLY A 180 -2.89 12.86 -7.88
CA GLY A 180 -3.83 13.98 -7.91
C GLY A 180 -4.02 14.67 -6.55
N TYR A 181 -3.02 14.57 -5.68
CA TYR A 181 -3.01 15.06 -4.30
C TYR A 181 -1.79 15.96 -4.07
N ASP A 182 -1.96 17.03 -3.31
CA ASP A 182 -0.90 17.95 -2.88
C ASP A 182 -1.06 18.22 -1.39
N HIS A 183 -0.16 17.67 -0.55
CA HIS A 183 -0.26 17.78 0.91
C HIS A 183 -0.23 19.22 1.43
N GLN A 184 0.23 20.18 0.63
CA GLN A 184 0.24 21.60 1.01
C GLN A 184 -1.11 22.29 0.72
N LYS A 185 -1.91 21.76 -0.19
CA LYS A 185 -3.14 22.40 -0.70
C LYS A 185 -4.41 21.63 -0.38
N ASP A 186 -4.32 20.31 -0.36
CA ASP A 186 -5.43 19.42 -0.17
C ASP A 186 -5.61 19.09 1.32
N PRO A 187 -6.86 18.90 1.78
CA PRO A 187 -7.13 18.64 3.18
C PRO A 187 -6.48 17.32 3.63
N ALA A 188 -5.95 17.31 4.86
CA ALA A 188 -5.41 16.10 5.47
C ALA A 188 -6.48 14.98 5.52
N PRO A 189 -6.08 13.70 5.39
CA PRO A 189 -7.01 12.57 5.38
C PRO A 189 -7.87 12.57 6.65
N ARG A 190 -9.19 12.68 6.49
CA ARG A 190 -10.12 12.69 7.62
C ARG A 190 -10.68 11.28 7.86
N GLU A 191 -10.55 10.79 9.09
CA GLU A 191 -11.14 9.52 9.55
C GLU A 191 -12.66 9.42 9.31
N GLY A 192 -13.35 10.56 9.12
CA GLY A 192 -14.81 10.63 9.01
C GLY A 192 -15.41 10.39 7.62
N GLU A 193 -14.60 10.20 6.57
CA GLU A 193 -15.11 10.12 5.19
C GLU A 193 -15.47 8.69 4.75
N THR A 194 -15.06 7.67 5.51
CA THR A 194 -15.40 6.27 5.18
C THR A 194 -15.86 5.50 6.42
N LEU A 195 -16.83 4.60 6.23
CA LEU A 195 -17.39 3.76 7.29
C LEU A 195 -16.45 2.61 7.70
N TYR A 196 -15.44 2.31 6.87
CA TYR A 196 -14.52 1.21 7.08
C TYR A 196 -13.08 1.70 6.95
N TRP A 197 -12.30 1.53 8.01
CA TRP A 197 -10.87 1.84 8.01
C TRP A 197 -10.12 1.18 6.86
N ASN A 198 -10.50 -0.03 6.44
CA ASN A 198 -9.89 -0.70 5.28
C ASN A 198 -10.08 0.09 3.96
N ASP A 199 -11.16 0.86 3.82
CA ASP A 199 -11.38 1.70 2.64
C ASP A 199 -10.48 2.93 2.64
N VAL A 200 -10.21 3.51 3.82
CA VAL A 200 -9.18 4.55 4.02
C VAL A 200 -7.84 4.01 3.53
N TRP A 201 -7.41 2.85 4.07
CA TRP A 201 -6.11 2.23 3.78
C TRP A 201 -5.89 1.77 2.34
N ALA A 202 -6.95 1.33 1.65
CA ALA A 202 -6.84 0.74 0.32
C ALA A 202 -7.09 1.72 -0.83
N ARG A 203 -7.58 2.95 -0.56
CA ARG A 203 -8.10 3.81 -1.63
C ARG A 203 -7.64 5.27 -1.57
N LEU A 204 -7.07 5.70 -0.46
CA LEU A 204 -6.69 7.09 -0.26
C LEU A 204 -5.25 7.36 -0.74
N PRO A 205 -5.04 8.24 -1.74
CA PRO A 205 -3.73 8.55 -2.29
C PRO A 205 -2.75 9.10 -1.24
N GLU A 206 -3.27 9.76 -0.20
CA GLU A 206 -2.51 10.41 0.88
C GLU A 206 -1.69 9.39 1.70
N LEU A 207 -2.12 8.13 1.76
CA LEU A 207 -1.46 7.08 2.53
C LEU A 207 -0.30 6.43 1.78
N PHE A 208 -0.24 6.63 0.46
CA PHE A 208 0.78 6.06 -0.41
C PHE A 208 1.87 7.09 -0.77
N TYR A 209 1.62 8.38 -0.53
CA TYR A 209 2.59 9.47 -0.65
C TYR A 209 3.90 9.25 0.10
N PRO A 210 3.89 8.74 1.35
CA PRO A 210 5.12 8.45 2.08
C PRO A 210 5.99 7.37 1.40
N ILE A 211 5.39 6.42 0.69
CA ILE A 211 6.12 5.38 -0.04
C ILE A 211 6.88 6.02 -1.22
N LEU A 212 6.27 6.97 -1.93
CA LEU A 212 6.94 7.74 -2.98
C LEU A 212 8.07 8.60 -2.41
N ALA A 213 7.84 9.26 -1.27
CA ALA A 213 8.88 10.06 -0.60
C ALA A 213 10.08 9.20 -0.16
N LEU A 214 9.84 8.00 0.37
CA LEU A 214 10.90 7.04 0.70
C LEU A 214 11.73 6.66 -0.54
N ALA A 215 11.11 6.54 -1.71
CA ALA A 215 11.77 6.15 -2.95
C ALA A 215 12.72 7.22 -3.54
N ILE A 216 12.68 8.47 -3.07
CA ILE A 216 13.52 9.57 -3.58
C ILE A 216 14.32 10.30 -2.50
N ALA A 217 14.08 9.99 -1.22
CA ALA A 217 14.74 10.69 -0.13
C ALA A 217 16.26 10.52 -0.21
N GLY A 218 16.96 11.65 -0.33
CA GLY A 218 18.42 11.71 -0.42
C GLY A 218 18.99 11.43 -1.82
N ASP A 219 18.14 11.39 -2.85
CA ASP A 219 18.55 11.16 -4.25
C ASP A 219 18.70 12.43 -5.10
N ASP A 220 18.64 13.61 -4.47
CA ASP A 220 18.66 14.93 -5.11
C ASP A 220 17.51 15.14 -6.11
N ILE A 221 16.39 14.47 -5.87
CA ILE A 221 15.13 14.62 -6.61
C ILE A 221 14.11 15.16 -5.62
N ASP A 222 13.82 16.46 -5.66
CA ASP A 222 12.80 17.09 -4.82
C ASP A 222 12.92 16.71 -3.32
N ASN A 223 14.14 16.75 -2.77
CA ASN A 223 14.45 16.32 -1.39
C ASN A 223 13.61 17.08 -0.35
N GLU A 224 13.37 18.38 -0.56
CA GLU A 224 12.53 19.20 0.33
C GLU A 224 11.11 18.63 0.43
N TRP A 225 10.50 18.29 -0.70
CA TRP A 225 9.19 17.65 -0.72
C TRP A 225 9.22 16.27 -0.03
N ALA A 226 10.25 15.47 -0.25
CA ALA A 226 10.38 14.17 0.41
C ALA A 226 10.48 14.30 1.94
N GLU A 227 11.29 15.25 2.40
CA GLU A 227 11.46 15.55 3.83
C GLU A 227 10.15 16.02 4.46
N GLU A 228 9.41 16.91 3.80
CA GLU A 228 8.09 17.36 4.25
C GLU A 228 7.10 16.19 4.38
N VAL A 229 6.97 15.36 3.32
CA VAL A 229 6.03 14.24 3.31
C VAL A 229 6.41 13.19 4.35
N LEU A 230 7.70 12.89 4.53
CA LEU A 230 8.15 11.96 5.56
C LEU A 230 7.92 12.55 6.96
N ALA A 231 8.17 13.84 7.18
CA ALA A 231 7.88 14.50 8.45
C ALA A 231 6.39 14.43 8.80
N LEU A 232 5.50 14.68 7.83
CA LEU A 232 4.06 14.49 7.98
C LEU A 232 3.73 13.03 8.32
N ALA A 233 4.34 12.07 7.62
CA ALA A 233 4.11 10.65 7.89
C ALA A 233 4.53 10.26 9.32
N TYR A 234 5.65 10.80 9.81
CA TYR A 234 6.12 10.52 11.17
C TYR A 234 5.26 11.18 12.25
N ASN A 235 4.72 12.38 12.01
CA ASN A 235 4.08 13.18 13.05
C ASN A 235 2.55 13.15 13.01
N GLU A 236 1.96 12.91 11.84
CA GLU A 236 0.53 13.11 11.58
C GLU A 236 -0.14 11.88 10.95
N SER A 237 0.61 10.84 10.58
CA SER A 237 0.02 9.69 9.90
C SER A 237 -0.94 8.90 10.81
N PRO A 238 -2.10 8.46 10.27
CA PRO A 238 -2.93 7.45 10.93
C PRO A 238 -2.23 6.08 11.09
N LEU A 239 -1.00 5.89 10.56
CA LEU A 239 -0.19 4.66 10.66
C LEU A 239 0.45 4.44 12.05
N VAL A 240 0.36 5.44 12.92
CA VAL A 240 0.96 5.46 14.25
C VAL A 240 -0.02 4.85 15.29
N ILE A 241 0.17 3.59 15.67
CA ILE A 241 -0.74 2.80 16.56
C ILE A 241 0.04 2.23 17.78
N GLY A 242 -0.33 2.55 19.04
CA GLY A 242 0.16 1.92 20.29
C GLY A 242 0.48 2.89 21.46
N PRO A 243 0.42 2.55 22.77
CA PRO A 243 0.45 3.51 23.91
C PRO A 243 1.81 4.15 24.26
N TYR A 244 1.81 5.48 24.48
CA TYR A 244 3.00 6.31 24.79
C TYR A 244 2.74 7.50 25.72
N GLY A 245 3.77 7.83 26.51
CA GLY A 245 3.87 9.04 27.33
C GLY A 245 4.50 10.24 26.60
N ALA A 246 4.47 11.41 27.23
CA ALA A 246 4.76 12.72 26.60
C ALA A 246 6.24 12.98 26.24
N THR A 247 7.19 12.20 26.76
CA THR A 247 8.61 12.37 26.48
C THR A 247 9.06 11.51 25.30
N GLN A 248 9.48 12.17 24.22
CA GLN A 248 10.09 11.57 23.03
C GLN A 248 11.11 10.48 23.42
N GLY A 249 10.88 9.23 23.01
CA GLY A 249 11.88 8.17 23.03
C GLY A 249 12.30 7.60 24.39
N GLY A 250 11.61 7.92 25.49
CA GLY A 250 11.96 7.43 26.82
C GLY A 250 11.22 6.15 27.20
N GLY A 251 11.65 4.98 26.73
CA GLY A 251 11.26 3.72 27.36
C GLY A 251 11.06 2.54 26.43
N PHE A 252 12.16 2.00 25.90
CA PHE A 252 12.51 0.58 25.90
C PHE A 252 14.03 0.45 25.88
#